data_AF-A0A2D7IKH5-F1
#
_entry.id   AF-A0A2D7IKH5-F1
#
_cell.length_a   1.000
_cell.length_b   1.000
_cell.length_c   1.000
_cell.angle_alpha   90.00
_cell.angle_beta   90.00
_cell.angle_gamma   90.00
#
_symmetry.space_group_name_H-M   'P 1'
#
loop_
_entity.id
_entity.type
_entity.pdbx_description
1 polymer ?
#
loop_
_entity_poly.entity_id
_entity_poly.type
_entity_poly.pdbx_seq_one_letter_code
_entity_poly.pdbx_strand_id
1 'polypeptide(L)'
;MFSIYNYNAVELVAGVDEVGRGPLAGPVIACAVILPIEYSIKGLNDSKKLSKKKREELFPIIKDQAISIGLGISDVKTIDKYNIREATFMAMKSALRKLDPKPVRALIDGESIKDISIPNKGIVGGDNLIDSIKAASIIAKVTRDNIMKEYAKIFYEYGFEKNSGYGTQIHMDALKKYRATPIHRKSFKPVSNSLPSIRWAIKNNRINWLGQKLAALYLRKLNFKKIEIINKSFISKKIDIVCFKSNVHHFINVFSAYQSINKKTKEDILKKPHNSFIHYIEQSEIIDFEIQKSVFGQIFVEIRKGGPNIIFKENIF
;
A
#
# COMPACT_ATOMS: atom_id res chain seq x y z
N MET A 1 -38.56 -44.30 15.35
CA MET A 1 -37.14 -44.52 15.64
C MET A 1 -36.35 -44.25 14.35
N PHE A 2 -36.11 -42.98 14.01
CA PHE A 2 -35.26 -42.62 12.87
C PHE A 2 -33.89 -42.25 13.42
N SER A 3 -32.94 -43.15 13.20
CA SER A 3 -31.61 -43.08 13.78
C SER A 3 -30.58 -42.76 12.69
N ILE A 4 -29.71 -41.81 13.02
CA ILE A 4 -28.32 -41.64 12.57
C ILE A 4 -28.12 -40.85 11.27
N TYR A 5 -28.00 -39.52 11.46
CA TYR A 5 -27.01 -38.66 10.82
C TYR A 5 -25.66 -39.38 10.66
N ASN A 6 -25.00 -39.27 9.51
CA ASN A 6 -23.55 -39.49 9.27
C ASN A 6 -23.28 -39.25 7.76
N TYR A 7 -22.25 -38.60 7.21
CA TYR A 7 -21.10 -37.78 7.63
C TYR A 7 -20.54 -37.16 6.31
N ASN A 8 -19.72 -36.08 6.40
CA ASN A 8 -18.80 -35.52 5.38
C ASN A 8 -19.10 -34.15 4.74
N ALA A 9 -19.86 -33.25 5.38
CA ALA A 9 -19.66 -31.83 5.10
C ALA A 9 -18.40 -31.36 5.86
N VAL A 10 -17.29 -31.16 5.15
CA VAL A 10 -16.07 -30.60 5.74
C VAL A 10 -16.39 -29.23 6.34
N GLU A 11 -16.20 -29.09 7.66
CA GLU A 11 -16.40 -27.81 8.35
C GLU A 11 -15.36 -26.81 7.83
N LEU A 12 -15.78 -25.87 6.95
CA LEU A 12 -14.89 -24.84 6.44
C LEU A 12 -14.65 -23.78 7.52
N VAL A 13 -13.52 -23.87 8.22
CA VAL A 13 -13.14 -22.94 9.28
C VAL A 13 -12.08 -21.97 8.77
N ALA A 14 -12.37 -20.66 8.87
CA ALA A 14 -11.41 -19.63 8.52
C ALA A 14 -10.53 -19.27 9.72
N GLY A 15 -9.22 -19.12 9.51
CA GLY A 15 -8.32 -18.43 10.44
C GLY A 15 -8.09 -16.99 9.98
N VAL A 16 -8.06 -16.04 10.91
CA VAL A 16 -7.94 -14.60 10.62
C VAL A 16 -6.87 -13.97 11.49
N ASP A 17 -6.01 -13.16 10.88
CA ASP A 17 -4.99 -12.36 11.58
C ASP A 17 -4.78 -11.00 10.88
N GLU A 18 -4.26 -10.02 11.62
CA GLU A 18 -3.88 -8.70 11.13
C GLU A 18 -2.38 -8.39 11.22
N VAL A 19 -1.94 -7.51 10.33
CA VAL A 19 -0.60 -6.92 10.40
C VAL A 19 -0.70 -5.41 10.23
N GLY A 20 0.12 -4.70 11.01
CA GLY A 20 0.32 -3.27 10.85
C GLY A 20 -0.48 -2.41 11.81
N ARG A 21 -0.73 -2.85 13.04
CA ARG A 21 -1.38 -1.99 14.05
C ARG A 21 -0.45 -0.90 14.60
N GLY A 22 0.80 -1.24 14.91
CA GLY A 22 1.79 -0.30 15.50
C GLY A 22 2.47 0.72 14.58
N PRO A 23 2.68 0.48 13.26
CA PRO A 23 3.36 1.42 12.38
C PRO A 23 2.76 2.84 12.36
N LEU A 24 3.62 3.86 12.17
CA LEU A 24 3.21 5.25 12.00
C LEU A 24 2.69 5.53 10.58
N ALA A 25 3.03 4.68 9.62
CA ALA A 25 2.67 4.83 8.22
C ALA A 25 2.18 3.52 7.59
N GLY A 26 1.37 3.65 6.54
CA GLY A 26 0.78 2.56 5.79
C GLY A 26 -0.51 1.99 6.39
N PRO A 27 -1.20 1.11 5.66
CA PRO A 27 -2.47 0.54 6.08
C PRO A 27 -2.31 -0.49 7.21
N VAL A 28 -3.44 -0.88 7.79
CA VAL A 28 -3.58 -2.18 8.47
C VAL A 28 -4.18 -3.16 7.47
N ILE A 29 -3.65 -4.38 7.43
CA ILE A 29 -4.12 -5.45 6.56
C ILE A 29 -4.56 -6.61 7.44
N ALA A 30 -5.72 -7.18 7.13
CA ALA A 30 -6.15 -8.45 7.69
C ALA A 30 -6.25 -9.49 6.57
N CYS A 31 -5.94 -10.73 6.89
CA CYS A 31 -6.14 -11.87 6.01
C CYS A 31 -7.05 -12.89 6.68
N ALA A 32 -7.90 -13.52 5.91
CA ALA A 32 -8.66 -14.69 6.30
C ALA A 32 -8.28 -15.85 5.38
N VAL A 33 -8.00 -17.02 5.94
CA VAL A 33 -7.57 -18.21 5.19
C VAL A 33 -8.40 -19.41 5.62
N ILE A 34 -8.90 -20.16 4.65
CA ILE A 34 -9.47 -21.50 4.85
C ILE A 34 -8.45 -22.49 4.29
N LEU A 35 -7.98 -23.41 5.13
CA LEU A 35 -7.14 -24.53 4.70
C LEU A 35 -8.02 -25.78 4.51
N PRO A 36 -7.65 -26.69 3.60
CA PRO A 36 -8.26 -28.02 3.54
C PRO A 36 -7.99 -28.81 4.83
N ILE A 37 -8.72 -29.92 5.05
CA ILE A 37 -8.45 -30.82 6.19
C ILE A 37 -7.02 -31.35 6.09
N GLU A 38 -6.62 -31.76 4.88
CA GLU A 38 -5.30 -32.25 4.58
C GLU A 38 -4.54 -31.18 3.79
N TYR A 39 -3.51 -30.61 4.41
CA TYR A 39 -2.55 -29.70 3.78
C TYR A 39 -1.14 -30.15 4.13
N SER A 40 -0.17 -29.78 3.28
CA SER A 40 1.24 -30.08 3.48
C SER A 40 2.06 -28.80 3.39
N ILE A 41 1.98 -27.97 4.43
CA ILE A 41 2.70 -26.69 4.51
C ILE A 41 3.81 -26.82 5.57
N LYS A 42 4.97 -27.33 5.15
CA LYS A 42 6.11 -27.57 6.05
C LYS A 42 6.71 -26.26 6.58
N GLY A 43 6.87 -26.17 7.89
CA GLY A 43 7.47 -25.01 8.55
C GLY A 43 6.53 -23.82 8.74
N LEU A 44 5.21 -24.06 8.64
CA LEU A 44 4.19 -23.09 8.99
C LEU A 44 4.30 -22.71 10.48
N ASN A 45 4.46 -21.42 10.76
CA ASN A 45 4.60 -20.89 12.12
C ASN A 45 4.15 -19.43 12.15
N ASP A 46 4.11 -18.83 13.33
CA ASP A 46 3.86 -17.39 13.53
C ASP A 46 4.79 -16.57 12.62
N SER A 47 4.20 -15.65 11.84
CA SER A 47 4.94 -14.79 10.91
C SER A 47 6.04 -13.95 11.59
N LYS A 48 5.94 -13.67 12.89
CA LYS A 48 6.94 -12.93 13.68
C LYS A 48 8.15 -13.80 14.01
N LYS A 49 7.96 -15.12 14.12
CA LYS A 49 9.01 -16.12 14.38
C LYS A 49 9.75 -16.57 13.12
N LEU A 50 9.20 -16.24 11.94
CA LEU A 50 9.79 -16.58 10.65
C LEU A 50 10.64 -15.45 10.07
N SER A 51 11.74 -15.82 9.43
CA SER A 51 12.54 -14.88 8.64
C SER A 51 11.75 -14.35 7.44
N LYS A 52 12.12 -13.17 6.93
CA LYS A 52 11.49 -12.59 5.73
C LYS A 52 11.54 -13.55 4.54
N LYS A 53 12.71 -14.17 4.31
CA LYS A 53 12.90 -15.16 3.24
C LYS A 53 11.94 -16.34 3.39
N LYS A 54 11.84 -16.90 4.60
CA LYS A 54 10.94 -18.05 4.84
C LYS A 54 9.46 -17.70 4.64
N ARG A 55 9.05 -16.49 5.02
CA ARG A 55 7.68 -16.01 4.72
C ARG A 55 7.43 -15.86 3.22
N GLU A 56 8.40 -15.31 2.49
CA GLU A 56 8.29 -15.15 1.03
C GLU A 56 8.26 -16.52 0.31
N GLU A 57 8.94 -17.55 0.85
CA GLU A 57 8.85 -18.95 0.37
C GLU A 57 7.49 -19.60 0.68
N LEU A 58 6.94 -19.39 1.89
CA LEU A 58 5.66 -19.97 2.31
C LEU A 58 4.45 -19.30 1.65
N PHE A 59 4.56 -18.01 1.30
CA PHE A 59 3.47 -17.25 0.71
C PHE A 59 2.83 -17.91 -0.53
N PRO A 60 3.59 -18.30 -1.58
CA PRO A 60 3.01 -19.00 -2.73
C PRO A 60 2.44 -20.38 -2.36
N ILE A 61 3.07 -21.11 -1.43
CA ILE A 61 2.60 -22.45 -0.99
C ILE A 61 1.24 -22.35 -0.29
N ILE A 62 1.07 -21.38 0.61
CA ILE A 62 -0.20 -21.12 1.27
C ILE A 62 -1.27 -20.73 0.24
N LYS A 63 -0.91 -19.89 -0.74
CA LYS A 63 -1.85 -19.47 -1.79
C LYS A 63 -2.31 -20.62 -2.68
N ASP A 64 -1.45 -21.59 -2.92
CA ASP A 64 -1.73 -22.76 -3.74
C ASP A 64 -2.61 -23.77 -3.00
N GLN A 65 -2.34 -24.03 -1.72
CA GLN A 65 -3.05 -25.06 -0.94
C GLN A 65 -4.32 -24.56 -0.25
N ALA A 66 -4.47 -23.25 0.01
CA ALA A 66 -5.65 -22.73 0.69
C ALA A 66 -6.91 -22.89 -0.19
N ILE A 67 -8.00 -23.38 0.41
CA ILE A 67 -9.32 -23.43 -0.23
C ILE A 67 -9.78 -22.03 -0.61
N SER A 68 -9.56 -21.06 0.28
CA SER A 68 -9.94 -19.67 0.03
C SER A 68 -9.09 -18.69 0.84
N ILE A 69 -8.82 -17.53 0.25
CA ILE A 69 -8.06 -16.45 0.87
C ILE A 69 -8.78 -15.13 0.64
N GLY A 70 -9.08 -14.43 1.74
CA GLY A 70 -9.66 -13.10 1.73
C GLY A 70 -8.68 -12.07 2.29
N LEU A 71 -8.45 -10.98 1.55
CA LEU A 71 -7.61 -9.86 2.01
C LEU A 71 -8.45 -8.61 2.26
N GLY A 72 -8.37 -8.08 3.47
CA GLY A 72 -8.98 -6.81 3.87
C GLY A 72 -7.92 -5.76 4.15
N ILE A 73 -8.16 -4.52 3.73
CA ILE A 73 -7.22 -3.41 3.89
C ILE A 73 -8.00 -2.21 4.40
N SER A 74 -7.53 -1.61 5.50
CA SER A 74 -8.00 -0.31 5.97
C SER A 74 -6.88 0.71 5.83
N ASP A 75 -7.15 1.76 5.05
CA ASP A 75 -6.18 2.80 4.76
C ASP A 75 -5.99 3.77 5.94
N VAL A 76 -5.01 4.67 5.83
CA VAL A 76 -4.72 5.63 6.91
C VAL A 76 -5.85 6.60 7.17
N LYS A 77 -6.70 6.90 6.17
CA LYS A 77 -7.88 7.74 6.36
C LYS A 77 -8.91 7.03 7.24
N THR A 78 -9.12 5.74 7.01
CA THR A 78 -10.01 4.89 7.82
C THR A 78 -9.48 4.78 9.24
N ILE A 79 -8.18 4.54 9.41
CA ILE A 79 -7.53 4.49 10.73
C ILE A 79 -7.70 5.82 11.47
N ASP A 80 -7.42 6.95 10.82
CA ASP A 80 -7.53 8.27 11.44
C ASP A 80 -8.98 8.64 11.77
N LYS A 81 -9.96 8.13 11.01
CA LYS A 81 -11.39 8.40 11.24
C LYS A 81 -11.98 7.57 12.38
N TYR A 82 -11.65 6.28 12.44
CA TYR A 82 -12.33 5.34 13.33
C TYR A 82 -11.48 4.84 14.50
N ASN A 83 -10.19 5.15 14.55
CA ASN A 83 -9.16 4.53 15.39
C ASN A 83 -8.62 3.19 14.85
N ILE A 84 -7.46 2.76 15.38
CA ILE A 84 -6.76 1.57 14.90
C ILE A 84 -7.48 0.26 15.21
N ARG A 85 -8.23 0.18 16.32
CA ARG A 85 -8.99 -1.01 16.70
C ARG A 85 -10.13 -1.23 15.71
N GLU A 86 -10.96 -0.21 15.49
CA GLU A 86 -12.09 -0.31 14.58
C GLU A 86 -11.65 -0.50 13.12
N ALA A 87 -10.59 0.20 12.69
CA ALA A 87 -10.02 -0.01 11.36
C ALA A 87 -9.49 -1.45 11.16
N THR A 88 -8.97 -2.09 12.22
CA THR A 88 -8.55 -3.50 12.18
C THR A 88 -9.75 -4.41 11.99
N PHE A 89 -10.82 -4.22 12.76
CA PHE A 89 -12.05 -5.00 12.59
C PHE A 89 -12.69 -4.80 11.21
N MET A 90 -12.69 -3.58 10.68
CA MET A 90 -13.15 -3.33 9.30
C MET A 90 -12.32 -4.10 8.27
N ALA A 91 -11.00 -4.19 8.45
CA ALA A 91 -10.14 -5.00 7.60
C ALA A 91 -10.49 -6.49 7.73
N MET A 92 -10.64 -7.02 8.95
CA MET A 92 -10.99 -8.43 9.17
C MET A 92 -12.37 -8.79 8.58
N LYS A 93 -13.39 -7.95 8.78
CA LYS A 93 -14.72 -8.12 8.17
C LYS A 93 -14.62 -8.15 6.65
N SER A 94 -13.83 -7.25 6.06
CA SER A 94 -13.58 -7.20 4.62
C SER A 94 -12.87 -8.46 4.10
N ALA A 95 -11.90 -8.99 4.86
CA ALA A 95 -11.21 -10.24 4.56
C ALA A 95 -12.19 -11.42 4.54
N LEU A 96 -12.98 -11.60 5.61
CA LEU A 96 -13.99 -12.66 5.70
C LEU A 96 -15.05 -12.58 4.59
N ARG A 97 -15.50 -11.37 4.25
CA ARG A 97 -16.46 -11.16 3.15
C ARG A 97 -15.92 -11.58 1.77
N LYS A 98 -14.60 -11.63 1.59
CA LYS A 98 -13.96 -12.02 0.33
C LYS A 98 -13.66 -13.52 0.22
N LEU A 99 -13.89 -14.29 1.28
CA LEU A 99 -13.80 -15.74 1.21
C LEU A 99 -14.91 -16.28 0.31
N ASP A 100 -14.53 -17.18 -0.58
CA ASP A 100 -15.41 -18.00 -1.40
C ASP A 100 -14.73 -19.35 -1.61
N PRO A 101 -15.31 -20.48 -1.15
CA PRO A 101 -16.58 -20.60 -0.40
C PRO A 101 -16.59 -19.87 0.96
N LYS A 102 -17.79 -19.61 1.50
CA LYS A 102 -17.95 -19.01 2.83
C LYS A 102 -17.62 -20.00 3.95
N PRO A 103 -16.90 -19.57 5.00
CA PRO A 103 -16.66 -20.42 6.15
C PRO A 103 -17.93 -20.55 7.00
N VAL A 104 -18.07 -21.70 7.67
CA VAL A 104 -19.12 -21.94 8.67
C VAL A 104 -18.85 -21.20 9.98
N ARG A 105 -17.56 -20.95 10.29
CA ARG A 105 -17.10 -20.14 11.43
C ARG A 105 -15.69 -19.62 11.21
N ALA A 106 -15.31 -18.59 11.98
CA ALA A 106 -13.97 -18.00 11.95
C ALA A 106 -13.27 -18.03 13.32
N LEU A 107 -11.96 -18.26 13.30
CA LEU A 107 -11.05 -18.16 14.44
C LEU A 107 -10.17 -16.94 14.23
N ILE A 108 -10.26 -15.97 15.14
CA ILE A 108 -9.61 -14.67 15.02
C ILE A 108 -8.43 -14.62 16.00
N ASP A 109 -7.25 -14.20 15.55
CA ASP A 109 -6.17 -13.88 16.49
C ASP A 109 -6.56 -12.68 17.36
N GLY A 110 -6.59 -12.87 18.68
CA GLY A 110 -7.02 -11.86 19.63
C GLY A 110 -8.54 -11.84 19.88
N GLU A 111 -9.19 -10.70 19.60
CA GLU A 111 -10.57 -10.42 20.00
C GLU A 111 -11.58 -10.87 18.93
N SER A 112 -12.74 -11.41 19.35
CA SER A 112 -13.86 -11.70 18.46
C SER A 112 -14.41 -10.44 17.78
N ILE A 113 -14.88 -10.59 16.55
CA ILE A 113 -15.46 -9.53 15.74
C ILE A 113 -16.97 -9.44 16.03
N LYS A 114 -17.44 -8.24 16.40
CA LYS A 114 -18.86 -7.93 16.57
C LYS A 114 -19.51 -7.58 15.23
N ASP A 115 -20.84 -7.69 15.14
CA ASP A 115 -21.65 -7.28 13.98
C ASP A 115 -21.20 -7.92 12.66
N ILE A 116 -21.11 -9.25 12.65
CA ILE A 116 -20.89 -10.08 11.46
C ILE A 116 -21.75 -11.34 11.57
N SER A 117 -22.27 -11.83 10.44
CA SER A 117 -23.13 -13.02 10.40
C SER A 117 -22.37 -14.33 10.59
N ILE A 118 -21.07 -14.35 10.29
CA ILE A 118 -20.22 -15.53 10.44
C ILE A 118 -19.93 -15.73 11.93
N PRO A 119 -20.31 -16.87 12.54
CA PRO A 119 -19.94 -17.20 13.91
C PRO A 119 -18.42 -17.12 14.05
N ASN A 120 -17.94 -16.44 15.10
CA ASN A 120 -16.50 -16.27 15.28
C ASN A 120 -16.08 -16.31 16.74
N LYS A 121 -14.83 -16.74 16.97
CA LYS A 121 -14.22 -16.82 18.29
C LYS A 121 -12.84 -16.18 18.26
N GLY A 122 -12.58 -15.29 19.21
CA GLY A 122 -11.25 -14.75 19.47
C GLY A 122 -10.37 -15.78 20.18
N ILE A 123 -9.12 -15.92 19.73
CA ILE A 123 -8.13 -16.85 20.26
C ILE A 123 -6.89 -16.05 20.63
N VAL A 124 -6.56 -16.01 21.93
CA VAL A 124 -5.35 -15.34 22.40
C VAL A 124 -4.12 -16.13 21.94
N GLY A 125 -3.24 -15.50 21.15
CA GLY A 125 -2.06 -16.17 20.58
C GLY A 125 -2.43 -17.24 19.55
N GLY A 126 -3.52 -17.02 18.80
CA GLY A 126 -3.99 -17.93 17.77
C GLY A 126 -2.96 -18.14 16.67
N ASP A 127 -2.13 -17.13 16.40
CA ASP A 127 -0.99 -17.18 15.48
C ASP A 127 0.10 -18.21 15.88
N ASN A 128 0.05 -18.74 17.10
CA ASN A 128 0.94 -19.80 17.57
C ASN A 128 0.28 -21.18 17.62
N LEU A 129 -1.06 -21.22 17.63
CA LEU A 129 -1.84 -22.42 17.93
C LEU A 129 -2.55 -22.98 16.70
N ILE A 130 -3.07 -22.12 15.82
CA ILE A 130 -3.99 -22.50 14.76
C ILE A 130 -3.34 -22.25 13.40
N ASP A 131 -3.27 -23.29 12.57
CA ASP A 131 -2.55 -23.25 11.31
C ASP A 131 -3.16 -22.31 10.26
N SER A 132 -4.49 -22.20 10.21
CA SER A 132 -5.14 -21.21 9.34
C SER A 132 -4.87 -19.77 9.78
N ILE A 133 -4.68 -19.51 11.09
CA ILE A 133 -4.26 -18.21 11.61
C ILE A 133 -2.78 -17.94 11.28
N LYS A 134 -1.90 -18.94 11.47
CA LYS A 134 -0.49 -18.86 11.02
C LYS A 134 -0.40 -18.50 9.54
N ALA A 135 -1.18 -19.19 8.70
CA ALA A 135 -1.25 -18.93 7.27
C ALA A 135 -1.74 -17.51 6.97
N ALA A 136 -2.82 -17.07 7.63
CA ALA A 136 -3.32 -15.70 7.52
C ALA A 136 -2.27 -14.65 7.91
N SER A 137 -1.54 -14.87 9.01
CA SER A 137 -0.48 -13.98 9.50
C SER A 137 0.62 -13.77 8.45
N ILE A 138 1.05 -14.85 7.77
CA ILE A 138 2.08 -14.82 6.75
C ILE A 138 1.59 -14.07 5.51
N ILE A 139 0.39 -14.40 5.02
CA ILE A 139 -0.18 -13.73 3.85
C ILE A 139 -0.37 -12.23 4.11
N ALA A 140 -0.94 -11.85 5.26
CA ALA A 140 -1.09 -10.45 5.66
C ALA A 140 0.26 -9.74 5.74
N LYS A 141 1.26 -10.38 6.36
CA LYS A 141 2.61 -9.81 6.56
C LYS A 141 3.33 -9.56 5.24
N VAL A 142 3.42 -10.56 4.38
CA VAL A 142 4.09 -10.42 3.07
C VAL A 142 3.37 -9.42 2.19
N THR A 143 2.03 -9.43 2.18
CA THR A 143 1.23 -8.45 1.44
C THR A 143 1.52 -7.03 1.92
N ARG A 144 1.52 -6.80 3.24
CA ARG A 144 1.78 -5.48 3.80
C ARG A 144 3.20 -5.00 3.53
N ASP A 145 4.18 -5.87 3.72
CA ASP A 145 5.59 -5.53 3.47
C ASP A 145 5.81 -5.17 2.00
N ASN A 146 5.15 -5.87 1.06
CA ASN A 146 5.21 -5.51 -0.36
C ASN A 146 4.56 -4.14 -0.64
N ILE A 147 3.45 -3.79 0.01
CA ILE A 147 2.89 -2.42 -0.08
C ILE A 147 3.88 -1.39 0.45
N MET A 148 4.55 -1.66 1.57
CA MET A 148 5.52 -0.73 2.15
C MET A 148 6.80 -0.61 1.30
N LYS A 149 7.25 -1.69 0.64
CA LYS A 149 8.34 -1.64 -0.37
C LYS A 149 7.98 -0.70 -1.53
N GLU A 150 6.74 -0.77 -2.03
CA GLU A 150 6.29 0.14 -3.09
C GLU A 150 6.21 1.59 -2.60
N TYR A 151 5.77 1.82 -1.35
CA TYR A 151 5.83 3.15 -0.75
C TYR A 151 7.25 3.65 -0.53
N ALA A 152 8.23 2.78 -0.29
CA ALA A 152 9.63 3.18 -0.14
C ALA A 152 10.21 3.78 -1.43
N LYS A 153 9.75 3.35 -2.61
CA LYS A 153 10.15 3.95 -3.90
C LYS A 153 9.64 5.38 -4.06
N ILE A 154 8.47 5.66 -3.50
CA ILE A 154 7.85 7.00 -3.52
C ILE A 154 8.47 7.87 -2.40
N PHE A 155 8.48 7.37 -1.17
CA PHE A 155 8.92 8.05 0.05
C PHE A 155 10.26 7.52 0.53
N TYR A 156 11.27 7.59 -0.35
CA TYR A 156 12.60 7.03 -0.13
C TYR A 156 13.36 7.64 1.06
N GLU A 157 12.91 8.78 1.57
CA GLU A 157 13.52 9.46 2.72
C GLU A 157 13.20 8.79 4.07
N TYR A 158 12.18 7.94 4.14
CA TYR A 158 11.62 7.43 5.39
C TYR A 158 12.08 6.02 5.77
N GLY A 159 12.87 5.36 4.91
CA GLY A 159 13.42 4.02 5.17
C GLY A 159 12.37 2.89 5.24
N PHE A 160 11.23 3.06 4.56
CA PHE A 160 10.10 2.11 4.63
C PHE A 160 10.44 0.70 4.16
N GLU A 161 11.46 0.54 3.32
CA GLU A 161 11.98 -0.74 2.86
C GLU A 161 12.60 -1.58 4.00
N LYS A 162 13.08 -0.91 5.06
CA LYS A 162 13.66 -1.56 6.25
C LYS A 162 12.67 -1.56 7.42
N ASN A 163 12.06 -0.41 7.70
CA ASN A 163 11.22 -0.26 8.89
C ASN A 163 9.74 -0.57 8.68
N SER A 164 9.27 -0.79 7.45
CA SER A 164 7.86 -1.11 7.15
C SER A 164 6.83 -0.14 7.78
N GLY A 165 7.23 1.12 8.01
CA GLY A 165 6.42 2.17 8.62
C GLY A 165 6.49 2.24 10.15
N TYR A 166 7.22 1.37 10.84
CA TYR A 166 7.44 1.46 12.29
C TYR A 166 8.31 2.68 12.64
N GLY A 167 8.10 3.26 13.82
CA GLY A 167 8.79 4.46 14.30
C GLY A 167 10.24 4.22 14.73
N THR A 168 11.07 3.65 13.85
CA THR A 168 12.52 3.49 14.08
C THR A 168 13.21 4.85 14.06
N GLN A 169 14.44 4.94 14.57
CA GLN A 169 15.21 6.19 14.58
C GLN A 169 15.26 6.87 13.20
N ILE A 170 15.57 6.12 12.14
CA ILE A 170 15.57 6.60 10.74
C ILE A 170 14.23 7.24 10.35
N HIS A 171 13.10 6.60 10.71
CA HIS A 171 11.77 7.10 10.39
C HIS A 171 11.45 8.37 11.19
N MET A 172 11.81 8.39 12.47
CA MET A 172 11.59 9.54 13.35
C MET A 172 12.40 10.76 12.89
N ASP A 173 13.64 10.57 12.45
CA ASP A 173 14.47 11.66 11.92
C ASP A 173 13.97 12.14 10.56
N ALA A 174 13.52 11.23 9.70
CA ALA A 174 12.84 11.59 8.46
C ALA A 174 11.56 12.39 8.73
N LEU A 175 10.79 12.02 9.74
CA LEU A 175 9.55 12.70 10.13
C LEU A 175 9.83 14.12 10.65
N LYS A 176 10.92 14.33 11.39
CA LYS A 176 11.38 15.67 11.80
C LYS A 176 11.82 16.52 10.60
N LYS A 177 12.61 15.93 9.69
CA LYS A 177 13.23 16.63 8.56
C LYS A 177 12.28 16.90 7.39
N TYR A 178 11.45 15.92 7.03
CA TYR A 178 10.59 15.93 5.84
C TYR A 178 9.09 16.02 6.16
N ARG A 179 8.73 16.00 7.45
CA ARG A 179 7.33 16.03 7.94
C ARG A 179 6.52 14.80 7.55
N ALA A 180 5.28 14.72 8.01
CA ALA A 180 4.38 13.61 7.71
C ALA A 180 3.96 13.63 6.23
N THR A 181 3.78 12.45 5.66
CA THR A 181 3.30 12.26 4.27
C THR A 181 1.84 11.79 4.25
N PRO A 182 1.16 11.76 3.09
CA PRO A 182 -0.23 11.31 3.01
C PRO A 182 -0.46 9.85 3.42
N ILE A 183 0.59 9.03 3.53
CA ILE A 183 0.50 7.64 4.01
C ILE A 183 0.79 7.49 5.50
N HIS A 184 1.05 8.57 6.22
CA HIS A 184 1.18 8.55 7.67
C HIS A 184 -0.20 8.63 8.34
N ARG A 185 -0.31 8.00 9.52
CA ARG A 185 -1.51 8.01 10.37
C ARG A 185 -1.50 9.25 11.24
N LYS A 186 -2.25 10.26 10.85
CA LYS A 186 -2.19 11.60 11.46
C LYS A 186 -2.67 11.61 12.91
N SER A 187 -3.48 10.63 13.29
CA SER A 187 -3.96 10.43 14.66
C SER A 187 -2.88 9.92 15.63
N PHE A 188 -1.73 9.43 15.13
CA PHE A 188 -0.67 8.88 15.98
C PHE A 188 0.25 10.01 16.46
N LYS A 189 0.52 10.10 17.77
CA LYS A 189 1.18 11.24 18.43
C LYS A 189 2.50 11.72 17.77
N PRO A 190 3.44 10.85 17.36
CA PRO A 190 4.65 11.31 16.66
C PRO A 190 4.34 12.03 15.33
N VAL A 191 3.32 11.55 14.63
CA VAL A 191 2.89 12.06 13.31
C VAL A 191 2.10 13.35 13.46
N SER A 192 1.16 13.44 14.40
CA SER A 192 0.36 14.65 14.64
C SER A 192 1.24 15.86 14.94
N ASN A 193 2.36 15.65 15.63
CA ASN A 193 3.35 16.69 15.97
C ASN A 193 4.21 17.13 14.78
N SER A 194 4.16 16.38 13.67
CA SER A 194 5.04 16.55 12.51
C SER A 194 4.27 16.75 11.21
N LEU A 195 3.02 17.22 11.28
CA LEU A 195 2.22 17.49 10.08
C LEU A 195 2.84 18.63 9.24
N PRO A 196 2.91 18.48 7.90
CA PRO A 196 3.40 19.55 7.04
C PRO A 196 2.37 20.67 6.95
N SER A 197 2.84 21.92 6.94
CA SER A 197 2.06 23.08 6.51
C SER A 197 2.54 23.53 5.14
N ILE A 198 1.70 24.26 4.41
CA ILE A 198 2.17 24.82 3.15
C ILE A 198 3.30 25.85 3.36
N ARG A 199 3.22 26.66 4.42
CA ARG A 199 4.29 27.60 4.77
C ARG A 199 5.62 26.88 4.96
N TRP A 200 5.60 25.72 5.63
CA TRP A 200 6.79 24.88 5.75
C TRP A 200 7.29 24.39 4.38
N ALA A 201 6.40 23.92 3.51
CA ALA A 201 6.79 23.44 2.20
C ALA A 201 7.43 24.53 1.33
N ILE A 202 6.90 25.76 1.37
CA ILE A 202 7.46 26.91 0.64
C ILE A 202 8.82 27.29 1.23
N LYS A 203 8.91 27.50 2.55
CA LYS A 203 10.14 27.93 3.24
C LYS A 203 11.31 26.97 3.02
N ASN A 204 11.03 25.69 2.78
CA ASN A 204 12.04 24.64 2.62
C ASN A 204 12.20 24.18 1.16
N ASN A 205 11.65 24.90 0.18
CA ASN A 205 11.69 24.55 -1.25
C ASN A 205 11.18 23.12 -1.55
N ARG A 206 10.09 22.71 -0.90
CA ARG A 206 9.50 21.36 -0.97
C ARG A 206 8.24 21.25 -1.82
N ILE A 207 7.85 22.26 -2.59
CA ILE A 207 6.64 22.21 -3.43
C ILE A 207 6.74 21.13 -4.50
N ASN A 208 7.81 21.12 -5.30
CA ASN A 208 8.01 20.08 -6.33
C ASN A 208 8.18 18.69 -5.71
N TRP A 209 8.97 18.61 -4.63
CA TRP A 209 9.11 17.38 -3.86
C TRP A 209 7.76 16.80 -3.43
N LEU A 210 6.89 17.62 -2.84
CA LEU A 210 5.56 17.17 -2.40
C LEU A 210 4.68 16.81 -3.61
N GLY A 211 4.76 17.59 -4.69
CA GLY A 211 4.01 17.32 -5.90
C GLY A 211 4.37 16.00 -6.58
N GLN A 212 5.65 15.65 -6.70
CA GLN A 212 6.09 14.34 -7.20
C GLN A 212 5.51 13.19 -6.37
N LYS A 213 5.55 13.29 -5.03
CA LYS A 213 4.97 12.28 -4.13
C LYS A 213 3.46 12.14 -4.31
N LEU A 214 2.74 13.26 -4.45
CA LEU A 214 1.29 13.27 -4.66
C LEU A 214 0.89 12.73 -6.03
N ALA A 215 1.65 13.06 -7.07
CA ALA A 215 1.50 12.51 -8.41
C ALA A 215 1.72 10.98 -8.41
N ALA A 216 2.77 10.50 -7.75
CA ALA A 216 3.03 9.06 -7.62
C ALA A 216 1.89 8.32 -6.90
N LEU A 217 1.35 8.90 -5.81
CA LEU A 217 0.18 8.34 -5.12
C LEU A 217 -1.09 8.36 -5.99
N TYR A 218 -1.24 9.38 -6.85
CA TYR A 218 -2.36 9.48 -7.78
C TYR A 218 -2.26 8.39 -8.87
N LEU A 219 -1.09 8.23 -9.49
CA LEU A 219 -0.82 7.15 -10.45
C LEU A 219 -1.10 5.76 -9.83
N ARG A 220 -0.68 5.54 -8.58
CA ARG A 220 -0.98 4.30 -7.86
C ARG A 220 -2.49 4.03 -7.76
N LYS A 221 -3.31 5.05 -7.51
CA LYS A 221 -4.77 4.93 -7.48
C LYS A 221 -5.38 4.63 -8.84
N LEU A 222 -4.72 5.05 -9.92
CA LEU A 222 -5.08 4.72 -11.30
C LEU A 222 -4.52 3.36 -11.76
N ASN A 223 -4.09 2.52 -10.82
CA ASN A 223 -3.55 1.16 -11.04
C ASN A 223 -2.23 1.10 -11.84
N PHE A 224 -1.46 2.18 -11.88
CA PHE A 224 -0.08 2.11 -12.33
C PHE A 224 0.77 1.32 -11.33
N LYS A 225 1.72 0.55 -11.86
CA LYS A 225 2.63 -0.32 -11.11
C LYS A 225 4.07 0.14 -11.30
N LYS A 226 5.00 -0.40 -10.49
CA LYS A 226 6.44 -0.11 -10.56
C LYS A 226 6.72 1.41 -10.59
N ILE A 227 6.01 2.18 -9.77
CA ILE A 227 6.12 3.64 -9.75
C ILE A 227 7.42 4.02 -9.04
N GLU A 228 8.29 4.73 -9.74
CA GLU A 228 9.58 5.18 -9.24
C GLU A 228 9.80 6.66 -9.56
N ILE A 229 10.20 7.44 -8.55
CA ILE A 229 10.61 8.83 -8.73
C ILE A 229 12.11 8.81 -9.08
N ILE A 230 12.43 9.11 -10.34
CA ILE A 230 13.80 9.03 -10.86
C ILE A 230 14.58 10.33 -10.65
N ASN A 231 13.92 11.48 -10.75
CA ASN A 231 14.56 12.77 -10.54
C ASN A 231 14.57 13.14 -9.05
N LYS A 232 15.57 12.61 -8.34
CA LYS A 232 15.80 12.86 -6.90
C LYS A 232 16.51 14.18 -6.64
N SER A 233 17.05 14.84 -7.66
CA SER A 233 17.72 16.13 -7.57
C SER A 233 16.76 17.27 -7.96
N PHE A 234 16.92 18.44 -7.34
CA PHE A 234 16.02 19.59 -7.52
C PHE A 234 16.22 20.33 -8.86
N ILE A 235 16.97 19.75 -9.80
CA ILE A 235 17.45 20.42 -11.01
C ILE A 235 17.45 19.42 -12.16
N SER A 236 16.28 19.16 -12.75
CA SER A 236 16.20 18.61 -14.10
C SER A 236 14.78 18.75 -14.64
N LYS A 237 14.64 19.28 -15.85
CA LYS A 237 13.37 19.51 -16.58
C LYS A 237 12.91 18.26 -17.35
N LYS A 238 13.31 17.08 -16.93
CA LYS A 238 13.43 15.91 -17.80
C LYS A 238 13.09 14.65 -17.00
N ILE A 239 11.81 14.23 -17.03
CA ILE A 239 11.19 13.03 -16.43
C ILE A 239 11.33 12.91 -14.91
N ASP A 240 10.20 12.99 -14.21
CA ASP A 240 10.13 12.87 -12.74
C ASP A 240 9.79 11.45 -12.28
N ILE A 241 8.86 10.78 -12.97
CA ILE A 241 8.33 9.47 -12.58
C ILE A 241 8.37 8.50 -13.76
N VAL A 242 8.84 7.29 -13.51
CA VAL A 242 8.67 6.14 -14.39
C VAL A 242 7.69 5.17 -13.76
N CYS A 243 6.77 4.64 -14.54
CA CYS A 243 5.79 3.66 -14.09
C CYS A 243 5.35 2.74 -15.22
N PHE A 244 4.56 1.72 -14.88
CA PHE A 244 4.15 0.66 -15.81
C PHE A 244 2.65 0.41 -15.72
N LYS A 245 1.98 0.38 -16.87
CA LYS A 245 0.55 0.06 -16.98
C LYS A 245 0.26 -0.51 -18.36
N SER A 246 -0.69 -1.45 -18.46
CA SER A 246 -1.10 -2.06 -19.73
C SER A 246 0.07 -2.58 -20.58
N ASN A 247 1.07 -3.20 -19.93
CA ASN A 247 2.30 -3.70 -20.54
C ASN A 247 3.22 -2.66 -21.19
N VAL A 248 3.04 -1.38 -20.87
CA VAL A 248 3.78 -0.26 -21.44
C VAL A 248 4.44 0.57 -20.34
N HIS A 249 5.63 1.11 -20.64
CA HIS A 249 6.32 2.07 -19.80
C HIS A 249 5.74 3.47 -19.99
N HIS A 250 5.57 4.17 -18.86
CA HIS A 250 5.08 5.54 -18.81
C HIS A 250 6.11 6.46 -18.19
N PHE A 251 6.47 7.50 -18.90
CA PHE A 251 7.42 8.54 -18.49
C PHE A 251 6.66 9.84 -18.22
N ILE A 252 6.74 10.33 -16.98
CA ILE A 252 5.86 11.38 -16.49
C ILE A 252 6.67 12.56 -15.98
N ASN A 253 6.39 13.74 -16.53
CA ASN A 253 6.81 15.01 -15.92
C ASN A 253 5.77 15.49 -14.91
N VAL A 254 6.22 16.03 -13.79
CA VAL A 254 5.36 16.53 -12.72
C VAL A 254 5.61 18.02 -12.53
N PHE A 255 4.59 18.81 -12.83
CA PHE A 255 4.54 20.23 -12.52
C PHE A 255 3.79 20.43 -11.21
N SER A 256 4.30 21.31 -10.34
CA SER A 256 3.73 21.52 -9.01
C SER A 256 3.61 22.99 -8.68
N ALA A 257 2.53 23.38 -8.01
CA ALA A 257 2.32 24.76 -7.59
C ALA A 257 1.50 24.87 -6.30
N TYR A 258 1.57 26.04 -5.68
CA TYR A 258 0.72 26.46 -4.57
C TYR A 258 -0.08 27.70 -4.99
N GLN A 259 -1.39 27.71 -4.70
CA GLN A 259 -2.41 28.69 -5.13
C GLN A 259 -2.90 28.55 -6.59
N SER A 260 -4.11 29.08 -6.83
CA SER A 260 -4.86 28.96 -8.09
C SER A 260 -4.12 29.62 -9.24
N ILE A 261 -3.39 28.83 -10.01
CA ILE A 261 -2.89 29.27 -11.31
C ILE A 261 -4.06 29.31 -12.28
N ASN A 262 -4.16 30.41 -13.05
CA ASN A 262 -5.20 30.59 -14.06
C ASN A 262 -5.22 29.40 -15.04
N LYS A 263 -6.42 28.97 -15.44
CA LYS A 263 -6.65 27.78 -16.27
C LYS A 263 -5.82 27.80 -17.58
N LYS A 264 -5.68 28.98 -18.18
CA LYS A 264 -4.87 29.22 -19.39
C LYS A 264 -3.39 28.89 -19.18
N THR A 265 -2.80 29.34 -18.07
CA THR A 265 -1.40 29.06 -17.72
C THR A 265 -1.16 27.58 -17.42
N LYS A 266 -2.15 26.87 -16.83
CA LYS A 266 -2.09 25.41 -16.65
C LYS A 266 -2.07 24.67 -18.00
N GLU A 267 -2.92 25.09 -18.93
CA GLU A 267 -2.96 24.53 -20.28
C GLU A 267 -1.68 24.82 -21.06
N ASP A 268 -1.10 26.02 -20.93
CA ASP A 268 0.13 26.38 -21.62
C ASP A 268 1.39 25.68 -21.06
N ILE A 269 1.44 25.42 -19.75
CA ILE A 269 2.47 24.55 -19.15
C ILE A 269 2.35 23.11 -19.70
N LEU A 270 1.12 22.62 -19.86
CA LEU A 270 0.83 21.29 -20.37
C LEU A 270 0.93 21.15 -21.91
N LYS A 271 1.28 22.22 -22.63
CA LYS A 271 1.47 22.25 -24.09
C LYS A 271 2.95 22.20 -24.52
N LYS A 272 3.92 22.21 -23.59
CA LYS A 272 5.35 22.24 -23.97
C LYS A 272 5.82 20.91 -24.57
N PRO A 273 6.59 20.92 -25.67
CA PRO A 273 6.59 19.82 -26.63
C PRO A 273 7.57 18.67 -26.30
N HIS A 274 7.13 17.50 -26.75
CA HIS A 274 7.80 16.23 -26.99
C HIS A 274 9.34 16.24 -27.20
N ASN A 275 9.88 17.18 -27.98
CA ASN A 275 11.31 17.19 -28.35
C ASN A 275 12.26 17.31 -27.16
N SER A 276 11.81 17.90 -26.05
CA SER A 276 12.60 17.97 -24.82
C SER A 276 12.71 16.64 -24.06
N PHE A 277 11.74 15.73 -24.25
CA PHE A 277 11.73 14.39 -23.66
C PHE A 277 12.64 13.42 -24.43
N ILE A 278 12.48 13.34 -25.76
CA ILE A 278 13.27 12.44 -26.61
C ILE A 278 14.76 12.76 -26.48
N HIS A 279 15.13 14.03 -26.66
CA HIS A 279 16.53 14.44 -26.57
C HIS A 279 17.16 14.16 -25.19
N TYR A 280 16.35 14.08 -24.13
CA TYR A 280 16.87 13.66 -22.83
C TYR A 280 17.07 12.15 -22.74
N ILE A 281 16.07 11.36 -23.17
CA ILE A 281 16.17 9.91 -23.12
C ILE A 281 17.37 9.45 -23.94
N GLU A 282 17.57 10.00 -25.14
CA GLU A 282 18.72 9.69 -26.00
C GLU A 282 20.07 10.05 -25.37
N GLN A 283 20.12 11.06 -24.50
CA GLN A 283 21.34 11.50 -23.79
C GLN A 283 21.55 10.83 -22.44
N SER A 284 20.49 10.26 -21.88
CA SER A 284 20.53 9.61 -20.58
C SER A 284 20.75 8.12 -20.79
N GLU A 285 21.68 7.50 -20.05
CA GLU A 285 21.87 6.04 -20.02
C GLU A 285 20.67 5.30 -19.36
N ILE A 286 19.47 5.87 -19.46
CA ILE A 286 18.22 5.28 -18.98
C ILE A 286 17.87 4.17 -19.95
N ILE A 287 18.38 2.97 -19.65
CA ILE A 287 17.90 1.58 -19.92
C ILE A 287 17.20 1.38 -21.27
N ASP A 288 17.57 0.33 -22.01
CA ASP A 288 16.89 -0.20 -23.23
C ASP A 288 15.35 -0.14 -23.17
N PHE A 289 14.77 1.02 -23.50
CA PHE A 289 13.34 1.20 -23.64
C PHE A 289 13.09 1.54 -25.10
N GLU A 290 12.22 0.77 -25.74
CA GLU A 290 11.70 1.17 -27.04
C GLU A 290 10.83 2.43 -26.84
N ILE A 291 11.41 3.60 -27.15
CA ILE A 291 10.74 4.92 -27.06
C ILE A 291 9.41 4.88 -27.82
N GLN A 292 9.37 4.19 -28.96
CA GLN A 292 8.17 4.02 -29.79
C GLN A 292 7.05 3.21 -29.12
N LYS A 293 7.38 2.36 -28.13
CA LYS A 293 6.41 1.56 -27.37
C LYS A 293 6.08 2.18 -26.01
N SER A 294 6.52 3.42 -25.76
CA SER A 294 6.38 4.09 -24.45
C SER A 294 5.38 5.23 -24.50
N VAL A 295 4.74 5.52 -23.36
CA VAL A 295 3.78 6.62 -23.22
C VAL A 295 4.41 7.76 -22.44
N PHE A 296 4.23 8.98 -22.93
CA PHE A 296 4.68 10.20 -22.27
C PHE A 296 3.49 10.98 -21.74
N GLY A 297 3.60 11.41 -20.49
CA GLY A 297 2.54 12.13 -19.81
C GLY A 297 3.05 13.28 -18.97
N GLN A 298 2.12 14.16 -18.61
CA GLN A 298 2.37 15.27 -17.70
C GLN A 298 1.29 15.30 -16.63
N ILE A 299 1.73 15.45 -15.39
CA ILE A 299 0.86 15.66 -14.24
C ILE A 299 1.07 17.06 -13.72
N PHE A 300 -0.03 17.79 -13.54
CA PHE A 300 -0.04 19.05 -12.80
C PHE A 300 -0.64 18.82 -11.41
N VAL A 301 0.13 19.14 -10.36
CA VAL A 301 -0.28 19.03 -8.96
C VAL A 301 -0.42 20.42 -8.35
N GLU A 302 -1.66 20.82 -8.11
CA GLU A 302 -2.01 22.03 -7.38
C GLU A 302 -2.21 21.69 -5.90
N ILE A 303 -1.31 22.18 -5.05
CA ILE A 303 -1.34 21.96 -3.61
C ILE A 303 -2.22 23.03 -2.98
N ARG A 304 -3.34 22.62 -2.37
CA ARG A 304 -4.31 23.53 -1.73
C ARG A 304 -4.88 22.96 -0.44
N LYS A 305 -5.51 23.82 0.38
CA LYS A 305 -6.22 23.42 1.59
C LYS A 305 -7.39 22.48 1.20
N GLY A 306 -7.60 21.41 1.96
CA GLY A 306 -8.62 20.39 1.65
C GLY A 306 -8.13 19.22 0.77
N GLY A 307 -6.92 19.32 0.20
CA GLY A 307 -6.31 18.26 -0.61
C GLY A 307 -5.89 18.75 -1.99
N PRO A 308 -4.95 18.06 -2.65
CA PRO A 308 -4.44 18.51 -3.94
C PRO A 308 -5.49 18.37 -5.03
N ASN A 309 -5.42 19.28 -6.00
CA ASN A 309 -6.08 19.13 -7.30
C ASN A 309 -5.05 18.62 -8.30
N ILE A 310 -5.33 17.49 -8.96
CA ILE A 310 -4.37 16.80 -9.83
C ILE A 310 -5.00 16.65 -11.21
N ILE A 311 -4.30 17.15 -12.22
CA ILE A 311 -4.67 16.99 -13.63
C ILE A 311 -3.60 16.12 -14.27
N PHE A 312 -4.02 15.05 -14.93
CA PHE A 312 -3.13 14.15 -15.65
C PHE A 312 -3.51 14.15 -17.13
N LYS A 313 -2.53 14.39 -18.00
CA LYS A 313 -2.64 14.23 -19.44
C LYS A 313 -1.68 13.13 -19.89
N GLU A 314 -2.24 12.10 -20.50
CA GLU A 314 -1.50 11.06 -21.23
C GLU A 314 -1.40 11.44 -22.70
N ASN A 315 -0.45 10.82 -23.41
CA ASN A 315 -0.29 10.94 -24.85
C ASN A 315 -0.21 12.39 -25.31
N ILE A 316 0.79 13.12 -24.80
CA ILE A 316 1.05 14.52 -25.20
C ILE A 316 1.80 14.53 -26.55
N PHE A 317 1.34 13.66 -27.45
CA PHE A 317 1.76 13.52 -28.82
C PHE A 317 0.78 14.26 -29.73
#